data_AF-A0A2K2V3X9-F1
#
_entry.id   AF-A0A2K2V3X9-F1
#
_cell.length_a   1.000
_cell.length_b   1.000
_cell.length_c   1.000
_cell.angle_alpha   90.00
_cell.angle_beta   90.00
_cell.angle_gamma   90.00
#
_symmetry.space_group_name_H-M   'P 1'
#
loop_
_entity.id
_entity.type
_entity.pdbx_description
1 polymer ?
#
loop_
_entity_poly.entity_id
_entity_poly.type
_entity_poly.pdbx_seq_one_letter_code
_entity_poly.pdbx_strand_id
1 'polypeptide(L)'
;KLVLVTNETGRTTIIGEGNSTIIKGYSSQTYRVESKLMPKELSERTYVHEGNSYVQWWYLNTKMAELHAEAKFYILYGQTITRIDDESYDWTLLYSVTRCSFSHYAEGTGSIAGFVRADGHYMFCLIQLSRHSYMGAWYSVDVWLNTDHDGYGWDSGTFGCSC
;
A
#
# COMPACT_ATOMS: atom_id res chain seq x y z
N LYS A 1 -10.21 5.22 24.11
CA LYS A 1 -11.50 5.57 23.47
C LYS A 1 -11.33 5.46 21.96
N LEU A 2 -12.28 4.87 21.23
CA LEU A 2 -12.24 4.79 19.77
C LEU A 2 -12.97 6.00 19.20
N VAL A 3 -12.31 6.74 18.31
CA VAL A 3 -12.94 7.85 17.58
C VAL A 3 -13.05 7.43 16.11
N LEU A 4 -14.29 7.33 15.63
CA LEU A 4 -14.60 7.16 14.22
C LEU A 4 -14.61 8.54 13.58
N VAL A 5 -13.71 8.78 12.63
CA VAL A 5 -13.72 10.00 11.82
C VAL A 5 -13.98 9.58 10.38
N THR A 6 -15.15 9.95 9.88
CA THR A 6 -15.50 9.81 8.46
C THR A 6 -15.30 11.17 7.80
N ASN A 7 -14.40 11.24 6.82
CA ASN A 7 -14.19 12.48 6.06
C ASN A 7 -15.22 12.61 4.92
N GLU A 8 -15.23 13.78 4.26
CA GLU A 8 -16.16 14.11 3.17
C GLU A 8 -16.05 13.17 1.95
N THR A 9 -14.99 12.35 1.86
CA THR A 9 -14.79 11.35 0.79
C THR A 9 -15.30 9.95 1.18
N GLY A 10 -15.98 9.78 2.31
CA GLY A 10 -16.51 8.49 2.77
C GLY A 10 -15.46 7.55 3.38
N ARG A 11 -14.26 8.07 3.69
CA ARG A 11 -13.17 7.29 4.27
C ARG A 11 -13.32 7.21 5.78
N THR A 12 -13.56 6.01 6.31
CA THR A 12 -13.65 5.78 7.75
C THR A 12 -12.26 5.52 8.32
N THR A 13 -11.78 6.46 9.14
CA THR A 13 -10.53 6.29 9.88
C THR A 13 -10.85 5.88 11.32
N ILE A 14 -10.32 4.74 11.75
CA ILE A 14 -10.44 4.28 13.14
C ILE A 14 -9.22 4.80 13.91
N ILE A 15 -9.44 5.79 14.78
CA ILE A 15 -8.40 6.30 15.67
C ILE A 15 -8.56 5.60 17.01
N GLY A 16 -7.69 4.64 17.29
CA GLY A 16 -7.52 4.08 18.62
C GLY A 16 -6.69 5.01 19.50
N GLU A 17 -7.20 5.36 20.69
CA GLU A 17 -6.32 5.85 21.76
C GLU A 17 -5.51 4.66 22.32
N GLY A 18 -4.29 4.52 21.80
CA GLY A 18 -3.24 3.63 22.26
C GLY A 18 -1.89 4.24 21.93
N ASN A 19 -0.80 3.75 22.55
CA ASN A 19 0.53 4.32 22.39
C ASN A 19 1.01 4.34 20.92
N SER A 20 0.48 3.47 20.05
CA SER A 20 0.68 3.52 18.61
C SER A 20 -0.58 3.05 17.87
N THR A 21 -0.98 3.77 16.82
CA THR A 21 -2.17 3.47 16.01
C THR A 21 -1.77 3.23 14.57
N ILE A 22 -2.29 2.15 14.00
CA ILE A 22 -2.06 1.77 12.60
C ILE A 22 -3.33 2.02 11.81
N ILE A 23 -3.23 2.81 10.76
CA ILE A 23 -4.35 3.12 9.86
C ILE A 23 -4.07 2.49 8.51
N LYS A 24 -5.09 1.84 7.94
CA LYS A 24 -5.05 1.22 6.61
C LYS A 24 -5.97 1.96 5.65
N GLY A 25 -5.56 2.11 4.41
CA GLY A 25 -6.40 2.70 3.37
C GLY A 25 -5.95 2.29 1.98
N TYR A 26 -6.79 2.57 0.98
CA TYR A 26 -6.46 2.33 -0.43
C TYR A 26 -7.07 3.39 -1.34
N SER A 27 -6.61 3.44 -2.59
CA SER A 27 -7.19 4.19 -3.69
C SER A 27 -6.89 3.47 -5.01
N SER A 28 -7.75 3.64 -6.01
CA SER A 28 -7.48 3.14 -7.35
C SER A 28 -8.10 3.98 -8.45
N GLN A 29 -7.52 3.87 -9.64
CA GLN A 29 -7.99 4.49 -10.88
C GLN A 29 -7.85 3.50 -12.03
N THR A 30 -8.77 3.54 -12.99
CA THR A 30 -8.73 2.64 -14.16
C THR A 30 -8.91 3.43 -15.44
N TYR A 31 -8.03 3.17 -16.39
CA TYR A 31 -8.02 3.82 -17.71
C TYR A 31 -8.16 2.76 -18.79
N ARG A 32 -9.00 3.02 -19.79
CA ARG A 32 -9.01 2.25 -21.03
C ARG A 32 -7.98 2.83 -22.00
N VAL A 33 -7.17 1.98 -22.63
CA VAL A 33 -6.14 2.41 -23.57
C VAL A 33 -6.70 2.46 -24.98
N GLU A 34 -6.76 3.64 -25.56
CA GLU A 34 -7.24 3.85 -26.92
C GLU A 34 -6.12 4.39 -27.82
N SER A 35 -5.95 3.79 -29.00
CA SER A 35 -5.03 4.27 -30.02
C SER A 35 -5.54 3.94 -31.41
N LYS A 36 -5.45 4.90 -32.34
CA LYS A 36 -5.80 4.70 -33.76
C LYS A 36 -4.89 3.70 -34.46
N LEU A 37 -3.70 3.46 -33.90
CA LEU A 37 -2.73 2.50 -34.43
C LEU A 37 -2.93 1.08 -33.86
N MET A 38 -3.73 0.93 -32.81
CA MET A 38 -4.03 -0.36 -32.19
C MET A 38 -5.28 -0.99 -32.85
N PRO A 39 -5.30 -2.31 -33.12
CA PRO A 39 -6.51 -2.99 -33.57
C PRO A 39 -7.67 -2.75 -32.60
N LYS A 40 -8.87 -2.52 -33.15
CA LYS A 40 -10.06 -2.16 -32.38
C LYS A 40 -10.36 -3.12 -31.23
N GLU A 41 -10.25 -4.44 -31.48
CA GLU A 41 -10.48 -5.47 -30.46
C GLU A 41 -9.53 -5.37 -29.26
N LEU A 42 -8.28 -4.97 -29.49
CA LEU A 42 -7.29 -4.76 -28.43
C LEU A 42 -7.53 -3.42 -27.73
N SER A 43 -7.88 -2.35 -28.46
CA SER A 43 -8.20 -1.06 -27.82
C SER A 43 -9.43 -1.12 -26.92
N GLU A 44 -10.41 -1.93 -27.27
CA GLU A 44 -11.62 -2.10 -26.46
C GLU A 44 -11.38 -2.95 -25.20
N ARG A 45 -10.24 -3.65 -25.10
CA ARG A 45 -9.95 -4.61 -24.03
C ARG A 45 -8.69 -4.31 -23.23
N THR A 46 -7.90 -3.32 -23.60
CA THR A 46 -6.65 -3.00 -22.89
C THR A 46 -6.90 -1.93 -21.84
N TYR A 47 -6.58 -2.23 -20.60
CA TYR A 47 -6.75 -1.34 -19.45
C TYR A 47 -5.42 -1.15 -18.73
N VAL A 48 -5.27 0.03 -18.12
CA VAL A 48 -4.28 0.29 -17.08
C VAL A 48 -5.06 0.53 -15.79
N HIS A 49 -4.82 -0.29 -14.79
CA HIS A 49 -5.38 -0.12 -13.46
C HIS A 49 -4.26 0.34 -12.53
N GLU A 50 -4.41 1.52 -11.95
CA GLU A 50 -3.50 2.05 -10.93
C GLU A 50 -4.12 1.75 -9.56
N GLY A 51 -3.41 0.98 -8.75
CA GLY A 51 -3.86 0.56 -7.42
C GLY A 51 -2.84 0.95 -6.36
N ASN A 52 -3.33 1.43 -5.22
CA ASN A 52 -2.50 1.79 -4.07
C ASN A 52 -3.20 1.32 -2.79
N SER A 53 -2.51 0.54 -1.98
CA SER A 53 -2.86 0.26 -0.58
C SER A 53 -1.77 0.82 0.32
N TYR A 54 -2.14 1.39 1.45
CA TYR A 54 -1.18 1.96 2.38
C TYR A 54 -1.48 1.64 3.83
N VAL A 55 -0.40 1.68 4.61
CA VAL A 55 -0.43 1.59 6.07
C VAL A 55 0.34 2.74 6.66
N GLN A 56 -0.25 3.43 7.64
CA GLN A 56 0.39 4.51 8.37
C GLN A 56 0.62 4.11 9.82
N TRP A 57 1.81 4.44 10.33
CA TRP A 57 2.11 4.34 11.75
C TRP A 57 2.01 5.71 12.42
N TRP A 58 1.17 5.79 13.45
CA TRP A 58 1.01 6.96 14.30
C TRP A 58 1.47 6.66 15.73
N TYR A 59 2.19 7.59 16.35
CA TYR A 59 2.61 7.54 17.74
C TYR A 59 2.35 8.90 18.40
N LEU A 60 1.60 8.90 19.52
CA LEU A 60 1.22 10.13 20.25
C LEU A 60 0.69 11.25 19.32
N ASN A 61 -0.30 10.93 18.47
CA ASN A 61 -0.88 11.84 17.46
C ASN A 61 0.09 12.40 16.41
N THR A 62 1.30 11.84 16.30
CA THR A 62 2.26 12.21 15.26
C THR A 62 2.37 11.07 14.26
N LYS A 63 2.27 11.38 12.96
CA LYS A 63 2.50 10.40 11.89
C LYS A 63 4.01 10.13 11.81
N MET A 64 4.39 8.89 12.06
CA MET A 64 5.80 8.49 12.19
C MET A 64 6.34 8.00 10.85
N ALA A 65 5.59 7.09 10.22
CA ALA A 65 5.94 6.49 8.94
C ALA A 65 4.68 6.14 8.13
N GLU A 66 4.88 5.97 6.83
CA GLU A 66 3.86 5.52 5.90
C GLU A 66 4.47 4.57 4.87
N LEU A 67 3.75 3.52 4.54
CA LEU A 67 4.14 2.47 3.63
C LEU A 67 3.07 2.31 2.56
N HIS A 68 3.46 2.26 1.29
CA HIS A 68 2.58 2.09 0.15
C HIS A 68 2.96 0.85 -0.66
N ALA A 69 1.95 0.01 -0.92
CA ALA A 69 1.98 -0.99 -1.99
C ALA A 69 1.22 -0.39 -3.19
N GLU A 70 1.98 0.13 -4.14
CA GLU A 70 1.47 0.88 -5.29
C GLU A 70 1.93 0.23 -6.59
N ALA A 71 1.02 0.06 -7.55
CA ALA A 71 1.38 -0.50 -8.84
C ALA A 71 0.45 -0.07 -9.97
N LYS A 72 0.98 -0.11 -11.19
CA LYS A 72 0.21 -0.07 -12.43
C LYS A 72 0.08 -1.47 -13.03
N PHE A 73 -1.14 -1.94 -13.18
CA PHE A 73 -1.47 -3.22 -13.79
C PHE A 73 -1.94 -3.01 -15.22
N TYR A 74 -1.25 -3.62 -16.18
CA TYR A 74 -1.63 -3.62 -17.59
C TYR A 74 -2.45 -4.88 -17.87
N ILE A 75 -3.70 -4.70 -18.26
CA ILE A 75 -4.70 -5.78 -18.26
C ILE A 75 -5.31 -5.89 -19.66
N LEU A 76 -5.28 -7.10 -20.22
CA LEU A 76 -6.15 -7.48 -21.32
C LEU A 76 -7.42 -8.09 -20.72
N TYR A 77 -8.52 -7.33 -20.75
CA TYR A 77 -9.75 -7.61 -20.05
C TYR A 77 -10.28 -9.02 -20.32
N GLY A 78 -10.57 -9.74 -19.24
CA GLY A 78 -11.04 -11.13 -19.24
C GLY A 78 -10.03 -12.18 -19.70
N GLN A 79 -8.76 -11.81 -19.91
CA GLN A 79 -7.73 -12.71 -20.45
C GLN A 79 -6.50 -12.83 -19.56
N THR A 80 -5.69 -11.77 -19.45
CA THR A 80 -4.40 -11.84 -18.73
C THR A 80 -3.91 -10.46 -18.30
N ILE A 81 -3.16 -10.42 -17.20
CA ILE A 81 -2.32 -9.28 -16.84
C ILE A 81 -1.03 -9.38 -17.65
N THR A 82 -0.79 -8.41 -18.52
CA THR A 82 0.36 -8.44 -19.44
C THR A 82 1.62 -7.89 -18.80
N ARG A 83 1.49 -7.02 -17.80
CA ARG A 83 2.60 -6.38 -17.09
C ARG A 83 2.12 -5.80 -15.77
N ILE A 84 3.01 -5.77 -14.78
CA ILE A 84 2.83 -5.05 -13.52
C ILE A 84 4.05 -4.17 -13.31
N ASP A 85 3.83 -2.87 -13.16
CA ASP A 85 4.86 -1.92 -12.73
C ASP A 85 4.69 -1.67 -11.24
N ASP A 86 5.57 -2.25 -10.43
CA ASP A 86 5.64 -2.03 -8.99
C ASP A 86 6.27 -0.66 -8.71
N GLU A 87 5.48 0.22 -8.10
CA GLU A 87 5.85 1.60 -7.74
C GLU A 87 5.77 1.80 -6.22
N SER A 88 5.85 0.71 -5.44
CA SER A 88 5.78 0.75 -3.98
C SER A 88 6.88 1.63 -3.36
N TYR A 89 6.55 2.34 -2.29
CA TYR A 89 7.48 3.23 -1.58
C TYR A 89 7.14 3.36 -0.10
N ASP A 90 8.04 4.00 0.64
CA ASP A 90 7.81 4.39 2.02
C ASP A 90 8.33 5.78 2.37
N TRP A 91 7.79 6.33 3.46
CA TRP A 91 8.18 7.63 4.02
C TRP A 91 8.39 7.53 5.52
N THR A 92 9.49 8.07 6.01
CA THR A 92 9.68 8.42 7.42
C THR A 92 9.45 9.92 7.58
N LEU A 93 8.52 10.32 8.45
CA LEU A 93 8.05 11.71 8.53
C LEU A 93 8.67 12.52 9.67
N LEU A 94 9.50 11.88 10.50
CA LEU A 94 10.28 12.52 11.55
C LEU A 94 11.75 12.11 11.44
N TYR A 95 12.66 13.06 11.70
CA TYR A 95 14.11 12.81 11.73
C TYR A 95 14.53 11.71 12.71
N SER A 96 13.74 11.48 13.76
CA SER A 96 14.01 10.47 14.79
C SER A 96 13.42 9.09 14.45
N VAL A 97 12.77 8.95 13.28
CA VAL A 97 12.29 7.67 12.75
C VAL A 97 13.30 7.16 11.73
N THR A 98 13.86 5.99 11.97
CA THR A 98 14.78 5.29 11.08
C THR A 98 14.04 4.18 10.36
N ARG A 99 14.24 4.09 9.03
CA ARG A 99 13.84 2.93 8.23
C ARG A 99 14.84 1.81 8.45
N CYS A 100 14.36 0.71 9.02
CA CYS A 100 15.14 -0.49 9.28
C CYS A 100 15.29 -1.36 8.04
N SER A 101 14.16 -1.67 7.43
CA SER A 101 14.08 -2.44 6.20
C SER A 101 12.87 -2.00 5.42
N PHE A 102 12.98 -2.08 4.10
CA PHE A 102 11.87 -1.93 3.19
C PHE A 102 12.07 -2.91 2.05
N SER A 103 11.03 -3.67 1.75
CA SER A 103 11.00 -4.62 0.65
C SER A 103 9.63 -4.56 0.00
N HIS A 104 9.60 -4.74 -1.31
CA HIS A 104 8.37 -4.79 -2.07
C HIS A 104 8.54 -5.75 -3.23
N TYR A 105 7.43 -6.27 -3.72
CA TYR A 105 7.39 -7.12 -4.88
C TYR A 105 5.99 -7.15 -5.49
N ALA A 106 5.94 -7.48 -6.77
CA ALA A 106 4.71 -7.76 -7.49
C ALA A 106 4.75 -9.14 -8.15
N GLU A 107 3.57 -9.75 -8.29
CA GLU A 107 3.41 -11.07 -8.91
C GLU A 107 2.09 -11.13 -9.69
N GLY A 108 2.05 -11.99 -10.72
CA GLY A 108 0.83 -12.25 -11.51
C GLY A 108 0.87 -11.73 -12.94
N THR A 109 2.05 -11.39 -13.48
CA THR A 109 2.20 -11.19 -14.92
C THR A 109 2.01 -12.53 -15.65
N GLY A 110 1.16 -12.55 -16.68
CA GLY A 110 0.80 -13.75 -17.43
C GLY A 110 -0.35 -14.56 -16.82
N SER A 111 -0.96 -14.12 -15.71
CA SER A 111 -2.10 -14.79 -15.06
C SER A 111 -3.38 -13.95 -15.10
N ILE A 112 -4.46 -14.50 -14.55
CA ILE A 112 -5.79 -13.85 -14.47
C ILE A 112 -5.93 -12.88 -13.28
N ALA A 113 -4.97 -12.87 -12.38
CA ALA A 113 -4.90 -11.97 -11.24
C ALA A 113 -3.44 -11.69 -10.91
N GLY A 114 -3.22 -10.55 -10.26
CA GLY A 114 -1.90 -10.11 -9.83
C GLY A 114 -2.01 -9.18 -8.63
N PHE A 115 -0.90 -9.01 -7.94
CA PHE A 115 -0.84 -8.18 -6.75
C PHE A 115 0.52 -7.50 -6.61
N VAL A 116 0.54 -6.46 -5.81
CA VAL A 116 1.73 -5.79 -5.31
C VAL A 116 1.69 -5.82 -3.78
N ARG A 117 2.85 -5.98 -3.17
CA ARG A 117 3.02 -5.99 -1.72
C ARG A 117 4.25 -5.18 -1.33
N ALA A 118 4.12 -4.44 -0.24
CA ALA A 118 5.20 -3.73 0.41
C ALA A 118 5.25 -4.09 1.89
N ASP A 119 6.45 -4.29 2.43
CA ASP A 119 6.70 -4.59 3.83
C ASP A 119 7.79 -3.63 4.34
N GLY A 120 7.54 -2.99 5.47
CA GLY A 120 8.41 -1.98 6.07
C GLY A 120 8.61 -2.22 7.57
N HIS A 121 9.85 -1.98 8.03
CA HIS A 121 10.20 -1.95 9.45
C HIS A 121 10.74 -0.56 9.77
N TYR A 122 10.19 0.05 10.81
CA TYR A 122 10.53 1.40 11.26
C TYR A 122 10.88 1.38 12.73
N MET A 123 11.78 2.26 13.13
CA MET A 123 12.19 2.43 14.51
C MET A 123 12.17 3.92 14.88
N PHE A 124 11.57 4.26 16.01
CA PHE A 124 11.65 5.59 16.61
C PHE A 124 12.53 5.52 17.86
N CYS A 125 13.67 6.20 17.83
CA CYS A 125 14.66 6.20 18.91
C CYS A 125 14.41 7.36 19.88
N LEU A 126 14.09 7.03 21.13
CA LEU A 126 14.25 7.94 22.27
C LEU A 126 15.19 7.30 23.29
N ILE A 127 16.03 8.12 23.93
CA ILE A 127 17.12 7.73 24.87
C ILE A 127 16.69 6.66 25.90
N GLN A 128 15.40 6.58 26.25
CA GLN A 128 14.85 5.60 27.19
C GLN A 128 13.66 4.78 26.66
N LEU A 129 13.18 5.02 25.44
CA LEU A 129 11.98 4.41 24.87
C LEU A 129 12.10 4.27 23.34
N SER A 130 12.72 3.18 22.88
CA SER A 130 12.70 2.85 21.45
C SER A 130 11.40 2.12 21.11
N ARG A 131 10.77 2.50 20.00
CA ARG A 131 9.57 1.85 19.45
C ARG A 131 9.87 1.32 18.07
N HIS A 132 9.34 0.15 17.74
CA HIS A 132 9.43 -0.38 16.38
C HIS A 132 8.04 -0.60 15.82
N SER A 133 7.89 -0.38 14.52
CA SER A 133 6.67 -0.70 13.80
C SER A 133 7.02 -1.57 12.60
N TYR A 134 6.38 -2.73 12.53
CA TYR A 134 6.34 -3.52 11.31
C TYR A 134 5.02 -3.22 10.61
N MET A 135 5.08 -2.89 9.33
CA MET A 135 3.92 -2.61 8.51
C MET A 135 4.01 -3.45 7.23
N GLY A 136 2.87 -3.91 6.74
CA GLY A 136 2.75 -4.47 5.40
C GLY A 136 1.50 -3.95 4.73
N ALA A 137 1.57 -3.65 3.44
CA ALA A 137 0.44 -3.26 2.61
C ALA A 137 0.40 -4.17 1.39
N TRP A 138 -0.78 -4.48 0.89
CA TRP A 138 -0.92 -5.17 -0.39
C TRP A 138 -2.16 -4.71 -1.14
N TYR A 139 -2.08 -4.80 -2.46
CA TYR A 139 -3.16 -4.46 -3.39
C TYR A 139 -3.19 -5.51 -4.50
N SER A 140 -4.36 -6.03 -4.84
CA SER A 140 -4.54 -6.98 -5.94
C SER A 140 -5.63 -6.54 -6.90
N VAL A 141 -5.51 -7.01 -8.14
CA VAL A 141 -6.51 -6.83 -9.18
C VAL A 141 -6.58 -8.08 -10.06
N ASP A 142 -7.77 -8.40 -10.55
CA ASP A 142 -7.98 -9.45 -11.55
C ASP A 142 -8.25 -8.88 -12.96
N VAL A 143 -8.28 -9.75 -13.96
CA VAL A 143 -8.52 -9.36 -15.36
C VAL A 143 -9.93 -8.85 -15.64
N TRP A 144 -10.84 -8.94 -14.67
CA TRP A 144 -12.18 -8.34 -14.71
C TRP A 144 -12.26 -7.05 -13.90
N LEU A 145 -11.13 -6.53 -13.43
CA LEU A 145 -10.98 -5.30 -12.66
C LEU A 145 -11.60 -5.38 -11.25
N ASN A 146 -11.84 -6.59 -10.73
CA ASN A 146 -12.12 -6.73 -9.29
C ASN A 146 -10.84 -6.48 -8.52
N THR A 147 -10.96 -5.80 -7.38
CA THR A 147 -9.81 -5.39 -6.57
C THR A 147 -9.96 -5.88 -5.14
N ASP A 148 -8.83 -6.20 -4.52
CA ASP A 148 -8.76 -6.49 -3.09
C ASP A 148 -7.52 -5.81 -2.51
N HIS A 149 -7.59 -5.48 -1.22
CA HIS A 149 -6.53 -4.77 -0.54
C HIS A 149 -6.63 -5.01 0.96
N ASP A 150 -5.48 -5.10 1.60
CA ASP A 150 -5.40 -4.99 3.05
C ASP A 150 -4.01 -4.47 3.40
N GLY A 151 -3.78 -4.35 4.69
CA GLY A 151 -2.45 -4.25 5.24
C GLY A 151 -2.38 -5.00 6.54
N TYR A 152 -1.27 -4.89 7.22
CA TYR A 152 -1.11 -5.32 8.59
C TYR A 152 -0.07 -4.43 9.24
N GLY A 153 -0.05 -4.45 10.55
CA GLY A 153 1.11 -3.98 11.26
C GLY A 153 0.99 -4.23 12.74
N TRP A 154 2.13 -4.23 13.40
CA TRP A 154 2.23 -4.36 14.84
C TRP A 154 3.42 -3.57 15.35
N ASP A 155 3.30 -3.12 16.60
CA ASP A 155 4.41 -2.58 17.37
C ASP A 155 4.98 -3.72 18.22
N SER A 156 6.28 -3.97 18.10
CA SER A 156 6.97 -4.95 18.94
C SER A 156 8.30 -4.39 19.39
N GLY A 157 8.67 -4.59 20.66
CA GLY A 157 9.99 -4.20 21.18
C GLY A 157 11.15 -5.09 20.71
N THR A 158 10.96 -5.95 19.72
CA THR A 158 11.97 -6.93 19.30
C THR A 158 12.96 -6.37 18.28
N PHE A 159 14.23 -6.53 18.61
CA PHE A 159 15.39 -5.86 18.02
C PHE A 159 15.84 -6.49 16.70
N GLY A 160 15.84 -5.68 15.63
CA GLY A 160 16.50 -5.96 14.34
C GLY A 160 17.30 -4.75 13.81
N CYS A 161 17.10 -3.58 14.44
CA CYS A 161 17.89 -2.37 14.29
C CYS A 161 18.18 -1.81 15.67
N SER A 162 19.29 -1.10 15.78
CA SER A 162 19.70 -0.41 17.00
C SER A 162 19.82 1.09 16.77
N CYS A 163 19.42 1.85 17.78
CA CYS A 163 20.04 3.13 18.12
C CYS A 163 21.36 2.79 18.86
#